data_AF-A0A1F6CJV6-F1
#
_entry.id   AF-A0A1F6CJV6-F1
#
_cell.length_a   1.000
_cell.length_b   1.000
_cell.length_c   1.000
_cell.angle_alpha   90.00
_cell.angle_beta   90.00
_cell.angle_gamma   90.00
#
_symmetry.space_group_name_H-M   'P 1'
#
loop_
_entity.id
_entity.type
_entity.pdbx_description
1 polymer ?
#
loop_
_entity_poly.entity_id
_entity_poly.type
_entity_poly.pdbx_seq_one_letter_code
_entity_poly.pdbx_strand_id
1 'polypeptide(L)'
;MTNQPVLATYPALREEVVQILQEGKERARQAVEREKVQTYWEVGRVLHTHLLAYRERANYREQVLARLAQDVGMSQRLLYQMLELYRAFPILHARAKLGRKSRSWC
;
A
#
# COMPACT_ATOMS: atom_id res chain seq x y z
N MET A 1 -18.73 -34.08 -37.08
CA MET A 1 -18.91 -32.62 -36.97
C MET A 1 -17.78 -32.09 -36.10
N THR A 2 -16.86 -31.35 -36.70
CA THR A 2 -15.48 -31.14 -36.24
C THR A 2 -15.36 -30.01 -35.20
N ASN A 3 -15.12 -30.36 -33.93
CA ASN A 3 -14.79 -29.42 -32.83
C ASN A 3 -13.31 -28.91 -32.87
N GLN A 4 -12.66 -28.97 -34.02
CA GLN A 4 -11.22 -28.77 -34.17
C GLN A 4 -10.71 -27.32 -34.04
N PRO A 5 -11.39 -26.27 -34.52
CA PRO A 5 -10.84 -24.92 -34.45
C PRO A 5 -10.90 -24.30 -33.05
N VAL A 6 -11.87 -24.69 -32.22
CA VAL A 6 -12.05 -24.16 -30.85
C VAL A 6 -10.89 -24.58 -29.94
N LEU A 7 -10.42 -25.83 -30.07
CA LEU A 7 -9.29 -26.33 -29.28
C LEU A 7 -7.95 -25.73 -29.73
N ALA A 8 -7.82 -25.38 -31.01
CA ALA A 8 -6.61 -24.74 -31.55
C ALA A 8 -6.47 -23.28 -31.10
N THR A 9 -7.57 -22.55 -30.95
CA THR A 9 -7.58 -21.15 -30.52
C THR A 9 -7.67 -20.98 -29.00
N TYR A 10 -8.06 -22.01 -28.28
CA TYR A 10 -8.18 -22.00 -26.83
C TYR A 10 -6.90 -21.58 -26.07
N PRO A 11 -5.68 -22.02 -26.44
CA PRO A 11 -4.46 -21.57 -25.77
C PRO A 11 -4.27 -20.04 -25.82
N ALA A 12 -4.54 -19.43 -26.98
CA ALA A 12 -4.45 -17.98 -27.16
C ALA A 12 -5.50 -17.24 -26.32
N LEU A 13 -6.76 -17.70 -26.35
CA LEU A 13 -7.82 -17.16 -25.49
C LEU A 13 -7.46 -17.27 -24.00
N ARG A 14 -6.95 -18.44 -23.57
CA ARG A 14 -6.54 -18.68 -22.19
C ARG A 14 -5.41 -17.74 -21.79
N GLU A 15 -4.41 -17.55 -22.64
CA GLU A 15 -3.29 -16.64 -22.38
C GLU A 15 -3.76 -15.20 -22.22
N GLU A 16 -4.62 -14.73 -23.12
CA GLU A 16 -5.21 -13.39 -23.04
C GLU A 16 -6.01 -13.18 -21.74
N VAL A 17 -6.85 -14.14 -21.38
CA VAL A 17 -7.62 -14.09 -20.12
C VAL A 17 -6.68 -14.07 -18.90
N VAL A 18 -5.65 -14.92 -18.88
CA VAL A 18 -4.66 -14.96 -17.79
C VAL A 18 -3.93 -13.62 -17.68
N GLN A 19 -3.53 -13.03 -18.81
CA GLN A 19 -2.85 -11.74 -18.81
C GLN A 19 -3.74 -10.64 -18.22
N ILE A 20 -5.00 -10.53 -18.67
CA ILE A 20 -5.95 -9.54 -18.16
C ILE A 20 -6.13 -9.68 -16.64
N LEU A 21 -6.27 -10.92 -16.14
CA LEU A 21 -6.43 -11.19 -14.71
C LEU A 21 -5.19 -10.81 -13.90
N GLN A 22 -3.99 -11.13 -14.40
CA GLN A 22 -2.74 -10.78 -13.70
C GLN A 22 -2.52 -9.27 -13.66
N GLU A 23 -2.78 -8.57 -14.78
CA GLU A 23 -2.68 -7.11 -14.82
C GLU A 23 -3.69 -6.45 -13.88
N GLY A 24 -4.93 -6.97 -13.81
CA GLY A 24 -5.94 -6.51 -12.86
C GLY A 24 -5.50 -6.67 -11.40
N LYS A 25 -4.96 -7.84 -11.06
CA LYS A 25 -4.43 -8.14 -9.72
C LYS A 25 -3.28 -7.21 -9.35
N GLU A 26 -2.36 -6.97 -10.28
CA GLU A 26 -1.22 -6.09 -10.02
C GLU A 26 -1.66 -4.63 -9.85
N ARG A 27 -2.61 -4.14 -10.65
CA ARG A 27 -3.20 -2.80 -10.45
C ARG A 27 -3.85 -2.66 -9.08
N ALA A 28 -4.63 -3.65 -8.65
CA ALA A 28 -5.27 -3.65 -7.33
C ALA A 28 -4.23 -3.65 -6.20
N ARG A 29 -3.20 -4.49 -6.31
CA ARG A 29 -2.08 -4.53 -5.36
C ARG A 29 -1.40 -3.16 -5.27
N GLN A 30 -1.05 -2.55 -6.39
CA GLN A 30 -0.41 -1.23 -6.42
C GLN A 30 -1.28 -0.14 -5.82
N ALA A 31 -2.59 -0.16 -6.06
CA ALA A 31 -3.52 0.78 -5.47
C ALA A 31 -3.55 0.65 -3.93
N VAL A 32 -3.65 -0.59 -3.42
CA VAL A 32 -3.63 -0.86 -1.98
C VAL A 32 -2.31 -0.43 -1.34
N GLU A 33 -1.17 -0.72 -1.96
CA GLU A 33 0.13 -0.33 -1.38
C GLU A 33 0.33 1.19 -1.36
N ARG A 34 -0.15 1.92 -2.39
CA ARG A 34 -0.14 3.39 -2.38
C ARG A 34 -1.00 3.95 -1.25
N GLU A 35 -2.20 3.40 -1.07
CA GLU A 35 -3.11 3.83 -0.02
C GLU A 35 -2.54 3.56 1.38
N LYS A 36 -1.91 2.39 1.57
CA LYS A 36 -1.22 2.06 2.82
C LYS A 36 -0.12 3.07 3.15
N VAL A 37 0.73 3.42 2.20
CA VAL A 37 1.82 4.38 2.44
C VAL A 37 1.26 5.73 2.88
N GLN A 38 0.23 6.23 2.20
CA GLN A 38 -0.44 7.49 2.56
C GLN A 38 -1.05 7.40 3.97
N THR A 39 -1.85 6.37 4.22
CA THR A 39 -2.52 6.15 5.51
C THR A 39 -1.51 6.05 6.66
N TYR A 40 -0.46 5.25 6.47
CA TYR A 40 0.56 5.00 7.50
C TYR A 40 1.37 6.25 7.80
N TRP A 41 1.65 7.05 6.78
CA TRP A 41 2.29 8.35 6.95
C TRP A 41 1.41 9.32 7.74
N GLU A 42 0.11 9.38 7.44
CA GLU A 42 -0.83 10.24 8.17
C GLU A 42 -0.97 9.83 9.65
N VAL A 43 -1.04 8.53 9.93
CA VAL A 43 -1.01 8.01 11.30
C VAL A 43 0.30 8.41 11.99
N GLY A 44 1.43 8.24 11.31
CA GLY A 44 2.74 8.65 11.81
C GLY A 44 2.81 10.14 12.16
N ARG A 45 2.23 11.01 11.32
CA ARG A 45 2.11 12.45 11.57
C ARG A 45 1.32 12.73 12.84
N VAL A 46 0.14 12.13 12.99
CA VAL A 46 -0.72 12.31 14.17
C VAL A 46 -0.01 11.84 15.44
N LEU A 47 0.62 10.66 15.40
CA LEU A 47 1.42 10.13 16.50
C LEU A 47 2.56 11.07 16.86
N HIS A 48 3.32 11.55 15.88
CA HIS A 48 4.45 12.42 16.11
C HIS A 48 4.04 13.73 16.79
N THR A 49 2.99 14.39 16.27
CA THR A 49 2.46 15.63 16.85
C THR A 49 1.99 15.41 18.29
N HIS A 50 1.25 14.32 18.54
CA HIS A 50 0.76 14.01 19.89
C HIS A 50 1.91 13.74 20.87
N LEU A 51 2.89 12.94 20.47
CA LEU A 51 4.02 12.58 21.33
C LEU A 51 4.95 13.77 21.61
N LEU A 52 5.11 14.68 20.65
CA LEU A 52 5.93 15.88 20.82
C LEU A 52 5.40 16.79 21.95
N ALA A 53 4.07 16.85 22.13
CA ALA A 53 3.42 17.65 23.17
C ALA A 53 3.70 17.16 24.61
N TYR A 54 4.17 15.91 24.77
CA TYR A 54 4.36 15.27 26.08
C TYR A 54 5.76 14.65 26.24
N ARG A 55 6.74 15.15 25.47
CA ARG A 55 8.12 14.59 25.39
C ARG A 55 8.87 14.54 26.73
N GLU A 56 8.48 15.34 27.71
CA GLU A 56 9.15 15.44 29.02
C GLU A 56 8.78 14.29 29.96
N ARG A 57 7.76 13.50 29.61
CA ARG A 57 7.31 12.36 30.41
C ARG A 57 8.08 11.10 30.02
N ALA A 58 8.90 10.60 30.94
CA ALA A 58 9.55 9.31 30.79
C ALA A 58 8.51 8.21 30.47
N ASN A 59 8.85 7.32 29.53
CA ASN A 59 8.04 6.17 29.11
C ASN A 59 6.65 6.49 28.50
N TYR A 60 6.27 7.76 28.34
CA TYR A 60 4.96 8.15 27.79
C TYR A 60 4.73 7.59 26.39
N ARG A 61 5.76 7.67 25.53
CA ARG A 61 5.70 7.14 24.16
C ARG A 61 5.33 5.67 24.13
N GLU A 62 5.96 4.86 24.96
CA GLU A 62 5.74 3.42 24.97
C GLU A 62 4.33 3.08 25.46
N GLN A 63 3.86 3.75 26.53
CA GLN A 63 2.52 3.57 27.08
C GLN A 63 1.43 3.95 26.07
N VAL A 64 1.58 5.08 25.38
CA VAL A 64 0.63 5.53 24.35
C VAL A 64 0.56 4.52 23.22
N LEU A 65 1.71 4.06 22.71
CA LEU A 65 1.74 3.11 21.60
C LEU A 65 1.20 1.73 22.00
N ALA A 66 1.47 1.28 23.22
CA ALA A 66 0.95 0.01 23.73
C ALA A 66 -0.58 0.03 23.88
N ARG A 67 -1.13 1.11 24.45
CA ARG A 67 -2.58 1.27 24.60
C ARG A 67 -3.25 1.44 23.24
N LEU A 68 -2.71 2.30 22.39
CA LEU A 68 -3.29 2.55 21.07
C LEU A 68 -3.30 1.28 20.22
N ALA A 69 -2.25 0.46 20.29
CA ALA A 69 -2.19 -0.83 19.60
C ALA A 69 -3.38 -1.73 19.96
N GLN A 70 -3.73 -1.79 21.25
CA GLN A 70 -4.90 -2.54 21.71
C GLN A 70 -6.20 -1.91 21.20
N ASP A 71 -6.34 -0.59 21.33
CA ASP A 71 -7.56 0.13 20.97
C ASP A 71 -7.90 0.05 19.48
N VAL A 72 -6.89 0.10 18.60
CA VAL A 72 -7.09 0.05 17.13
C VAL A 72 -6.87 -1.34 16.53
N GLY A 73 -6.61 -2.35 17.36
CA GLY A 73 -6.39 -3.73 16.90
C GLY A 73 -5.17 -3.90 16.01
N MET A 74 -4.11 -3.11 16.21
CA MET A 74 -2.87 -3.17 15.44
C MET A 74 -1.69 -3.57 16.32
N SER A 75 -0.65 -4.14 15.71
CA SER A 75 0.57 -4.39 16.48
C SER A 75 1.25 -3.07 16.88
N GLN A 76 1.79 -3.02 18.09
CA GLN A 76 2.60 -1.89 18.55
C GLN A 76 3.77 -1.62 17.59
N ARG A 77 4.39 -2.68 17.05
CA ARG A 77 5.46 -2.59 16.05
C ARG A 77 5.03 -1.81 14.80
N LEU A 78 3.81 -2.03 14.31
CA LEU A 78 3.29 -1.33 13.13
C LEU A 78 3.12 0.17 13.42
N LEU A 79 2.60 0.53 14.59
CA LEU A 79 2.49 1.94 14.99
C LEU A 79 3.86 2.62 15.11
N TYR A 80 4.88 1.90 15.62
CA TYR A 80 6.26 2.38 15.60
C TYR A 80 6.75 2.61 14.17
N GLN A 81 6.51 1.68 13.24
CA GLN A 81 6.91 1.82 11.84
C GLN A 81 6.23 3.01 11.16
N MET A 82 4.95 3.24 11.40
CA MET A 82 4.21 4.42 10.92
C MET A 82 4.82 5.72 11.44
N LEU A 83 5.14 5.76 12.74
CA LEU A 83 5.80 6.91 13.36
C LEU A 83 7.18 7.18 12.76
N GLU A 84 8.01 6.15 12.58
CA GLU A 84 9.33 6.31 11.96
C GLU A 84 9.24 6.66 10.47
N LEU A 85 8.24 6.15 9.74
CA LEU A 85 7.95 6.53 8.35
C LEU A 85 7.73 8.04 8.22
N TYR A 86 6.89 8.62 9.09
CA TYR A 86 6.67 10.06 9.10
C TYR A 86 7.94 10.85 9.47
N ARG A 87 8.68 10.40 10.49
CA ARG A 87 9.92 11.07 10.92
C ARG A 87 11.00 11.08 9.85
N ALA A 88 11.10 9.99 9.08
CA ALA A 88 12.04 9.88 7.96
C ALA A 88 11.62 10.73 6.76
N PHE A 89 10.31 10.91 6.54
CA PHE A 89 9.77 11.65 5.41
C PHE A 89 8.69 12.66 5.83
N PRO A 90 9.01 13.78 6.51
CA PRO A 90 8.01 14.74 7.00
C PRO A 90 7.18 15.43 5.91
N ILE A 91 7.61 15.34 4.65
CA ILE A 91 6.86 15.76 3.46
C ILE A 91 6.71 14.52 2.59
N LEU A 92 5.48 14.01 2.45
CA LEU A 92 5.20 12.90 1.56
C LEU A 92 4.85 13.42 0.17
N HIS A 93 5.78 13.31 -0.77
CA HIS A 93 5.46 13.48 -2.18
C HIS A 93 4.83 12.20 -2.72
N ALA A 94 3.53 12.04 -2.56
CA ALA A 94 2.75 10.98 -3.21
C ALA A 94 2.60 11.26 -4.72
N ARG A 95 3.70 11.36 -5.47
CA ARG A 95 3.67 11.50 -6.93
C ARG A 95 3.65 10.13 -7.59
N ALA A 96 2.45 9.55 -7.72
CA ALA A 96 2.19 8.44 -8.63
C ALA A 96 1.59 8.96 -9.95
N LYS A 97 2.44 9.45 -10.86
CA LYS A 97 2.10 9.54 -12.29
C LYS A 97 3.24 8.95 -13.12
N LEU A 98 3.40 7.62 -13.03
CA LEU A 98 3.96 6.88 -14.16
C LEU A 98 2.79 6.43 -15.03
N GLY A 99 2.26 7.38 -15.80
CA GLY A 99 1.52 7.04 -17.00
C GLY A 99 2.50 6.32 -17.91
N ARG A 100 2.43 4.98 -17.94
CA ARG A 100 3.13 4.18 -18.93
C ARG A 100 2.53 4.60 -20.28
N LYS A 101 3.21 5.50 -21.01
CA LYS A 101 2.84 5.78 -22.40
C LYS A 101 2.85 4.44 -23.11
N SER A 102 1.66 3.97 -23.49
CA SER A 102 1.52 2.94 -24.50
C SER A 102 2.29 3.43 -25.72
N ARG A 103 3.42 2.78 -26.01
CA ARG A 103 4.06 2.93 -27.31
C ARG A 103 3.24 2.06 -28.26
N SER A 104 2.23 2.66 -28.87
CA SER A 104 1.64 2.15 -30.10
C SER A 104 2.74 2.18 -31.16
N TRP A 105 3.14 1.01 -31.65
CA TRP A 105 3.98 0.89 -32.84
C TRP A 105 3.09 1.08 -34.07
N CYS A 106 3.42 2.08 -34.89
CA CYS A 106 3.14 2.13 -36.32
C CYS A 106 4.48 2.07 -37.04
#